data_AF-A0A9D8SHG6-F1
#
_entry.id   AF-A0A9D8SHG6-F1
#
_cell.length_a   1.000
_cell.length_b   1.000
_cell.length_c   1.000
_cell.angle_alpha   90.00
_cell.angle_beta   90.00
_cell.angle_gamma   90.00
#
_symmetry.space_group_name_H-M   'P 1'
#
loop_
_entity.id
_entity.type
_entity.pdbx_description
1 polymer ?
#
loop_
_entity_poly.entity_id
_entity_poly.type
_entity_poly.pdbx_seq_one_letter_code
_entity_poly.pdbx_strand_id
1 'polypeptide(L)' 'MFDNWFEQMYHEVENPYMWLLIFVISLRGVYSNIMKKEIGFAAAFAFVAVVSGFFAGVGLGVIPYSLLEALFH' A
#
# COMPACT_ATOMS: atom_id res chain seq x y z
N MET A 1 -17.94 3.65 3.23
CA MET A 1 -17.20 4.27 4.38
C MET A 1 -15.71 3.98 4.28
N PHE A 2 -15.32 2.77 3.87
CA PHE A 2 -13.92 2.42 3.60
C PHE A 2 -13.40 3.05 2.28
N ASP A 3 -14.26 3.21 1.27
CA ASP A 3 -13.89 3.79 -0.04
C ASP A 3 -13.50 5.27 0.09
N ASN A 4 -14.34 6.09 0.72
CA ASN A 4 -14.04 7.50 1.01
C ASN A 4 -12.76 7.69 1.84
N TRP A 5 -12.42 6.73 2.69
CA TRP A 5 -11.22 6.80 3.52
C TRP A 5 -9.95 6.55 2.68
N PHE A 6 -9.97 5.55 1.80
CA PHE A 6 -8.85 5.29 0.90
C PHE A 6 -8.65 6.38 -0.15
N GLU A 7 -9.74 6.92 -0.67
CA GLU A 7 -9.71 8.06 -1.60
C GLU A 7 -9.15 9.31 -0.91
N GLN A 8 -9.55 9.60 0.34
CA GLN A 8 -8.94 10.65 1.16
C GLN A 8 -7.45 10.41 1.41
N MET A 9 -7.06 9.20 1.78
CA MET A 9 -5.65 8.87 2.05
C MET A 9 -4.78 8.99 0.80
N TYR A 10 -5.31 8.63 -0.38
CA TYR A 10 -4.63 8.80 -1.65
C TYR A 10 -4.47 10.29 -2.01
N HIS A 11 -5.50 11.10 -1.79
CA HIS A 11 -5.44 12.56 -1.99
C HIS A 11 -4.53 13.27 -0.98
N GLU A 12 -4.48 12.84 0.28
CA GLU A 12 -3.56 13.41 1.28
C GLU A 12 -2.12 13.05 0.99
N VAL A 13 -1.88 11.86 0.42
CA VAL A 13 -0.56 11.38 0.01
C VAL A 13 -0.49 11.33 -1.52
N GLU A 14 -0.68 12.49 -2.15
CA GLU A 14 -0.56 12.67 -3.61
C GLU A 14 0.82 12.29 -4.15
N ASN A 15 1.85 12.31 -3.30
CA ASN A 15 3.21 12.03 -3.71
C ASN A 15 3.46 10.51 -3.83
N PRO A 16 3.64 9.96 -5.04
CA PRO A 16 3.88 8.52 -5.23
C PRO A 16 5.14 8.02 -4.54
N TYR A 17 6.13 8.89 -4.31
CA TYR A 17 7.37 8.51 -3.62
C TYR A 17 7.14 8.23 -2.13
N MET A 18 6.13 8.84 -1.49
CA MET A 18 5.77 8.50 -0.10
C MET A 18 5.19 7.10 -0.01
N TRP A 19 4.28 6.75 -0.93
CA TRP A 19 3.75 5.38 -1.02
C TRP A 19 4.85 4.36 -1.29
N LEU A 20 5.82 4.70 -2.15
CA LEU A 20 6.97 3.84 -2.43
C LEU A 20 7.88 3.67 -1.19
N LEU A 21 8.06 4.70 -0.37
CA LEU A 21 8.78 4.58 0.89
C LEU A 21 8.04 3.67 1.89
N ILE A 22 6.72 3.82 2.01
CA ILE A 22 5.88 2.96 2.86
C ILE A 22 5.97 1.50 2.38
N PHE A 23 5.98 1.29 1.06
CA PHE A 23 6.18 -0.02 0.45
C PHE A 23 7.51 -0.67 0.85
N VAL A 24 8.62 0.06 0.73
CA VAL A 24 9.94 -0.46 1.10
C VAL A 24 10.04 -0.74 2.60
N ILE A 25 9.50 0.14 3.45
CA ILE A 25 9.48 -0.05 4.90
C ILE A 25 8.63 -1.27 5.29
N SER A 26 7.47 -1.45 4.66
CA SER A 26 6.58 -2.57 4.95
C SER A 26 7.17 -3.90 4.50
N LEU A 27 7.86 -3.97 3.35
CA LEU A 27 8.62 -5.16 2.94
C LEU A 27 9.68 -5.55 3.98
N ARG A 28 10.39 -4.57 4.53
CA ARG A 28 11.33 -4.82 5.64
C ARG A 28 10.61 -5.35 6.88
N GLY A 29 9.43 -4.80 7.19
CA GLY A 29 8.56 -5.28 8.28
C GLY A 29 8.13 -6.74 8.09
N VAL A 30 7.69 -7.11 6.89
CA VAL A 30 7.35 -8.50 6.52
C VAL A 30 8.55 -9.40 6.77
N TYR A 31 9.70 -9.09 6.18
CA TYR A 31 10.91 -9.91 6.32
C TYR A 31 11.33 -10.09 7.78
N SER A 32 11.38 -9.00 8.54
CA SER A 32 11.75 -9.02 9.97
C SER A 32 10.81 -9.90 10.79
N ASN A 33 9.50 -9.79 10.58
CA ASN A 33 8.51 -10.51 11.39
C ASN A 33 8.39 -11.99 10.99
N ILE A 34 8.61 -12.32 9.71
CA ILE A 34 8.76 -13.71 9.27
C ILE A 34 9.95 -14.38 9.97
N MET A 35 11.11 -13.69 10.01
CA MET A 35 12.30 -14.22 10.69
C MET A 35 12.08 -14.43 12.20
N LYS A 36 11.24 -13.60 12.82
CA LYS A 36 10.86 -13.73 14.24
C LYS A 36 9.71 -14.72 14.49
N LYS A 37 9.17 -15.37 13.44
CA LYS A 37 7.97 -16.24 13.49
C LYS A 37 6.71 -15.54 14.00
N GLU A 38 6.66 -14.21 13.87
CA GLU A 38 5.54 -13.35 14.26
C GLU A 38 4.55 -13.21 13.11
N ILE A 39 3.84 -14.30 12.79
CA ILE A 39 3.02 -14.41 11.57
C ILE A 39 1.91 -13.35 11.52
N GLY A 40 1.30 -13.01 12.66
CA GLY A 40 0.26 -11.97 12.74
C GLY A 40 0.76 -10.59 12.31
N PHE A 41 1.95 -10.19 12.79
CA PHE A 41 2.56 -8.92 12.39
C PHE A 41 3.08 -8.97 10.96
N ALA A 42 3.62 -10.10 10.51
CA ALA A 42 4.02 -10.27 9.11
C ALA A 42 2.84 -10.09 8.15
N ALA A 43 1.67 -10.64 8.47
CA ALA A 43 0.46 -10.47 7.66
C ALA A 43 0.00 -9.00 7.60
N ALA A 44 0.05 -8.28 8.72
CA ALA A 44 -0.27 -6.86 8.76
C ALA A 44 0.66 -6.03 7.86
N PHE A 45 1.97 -6.27 7.94
CA PHE A 45 2.93 -5.59 7.06
C PHE A 45 2.80 -6.00 5.59
N ALA A 46 2.40 -7.24 5.32
CA ALA A 46 2.16 -7.70 3.95
C ALA A 46 0.96 -6.99 3.33
N PHE A 47 -0.12 -6.79 4.10
CA PHE A 47 -1.26 -5.98 3.67
C PHE A 47 -0.83 -4.54 3.36
N VAL A 48 -0.06 -3.91 4.24
CA VAL A 48 0.47 -2.55 4.01
C VAL A 48 1.34 -2.50 2.75
N ALA A 49 2.14 -3.53 2.48
CA ALA A 49 2.95 -3.62 1.28
C ALA A 49 2.09 -3.69 0.01
N VAL A 50 1.02 -4.49 0.00
CA VAL A 50 0.12 -4.57 -1.16
C VAL A 50 -0.56 -3.22 -1.43
N VAL A 51 -1.12 -2.60 -0.40
CA VAL A 51 -1.84 -1.32 -0.52
C VAL A 51 -0.90 -0.20 -0.99
N SER A 52 0.25 -0.05 -0.33
CA SER A 52 1.21 1.00 -0.68
C SER A 52 1.84 0.79 -2.06
N GLY A 53 2.13 -0.46 -2.45
CA GLY A 53 2.60 -0.80 -3.79
C GLY A 53 1.58 -0.48 -4.87
N PHE A 54 0.29 -0.70 -4.59
CA PHE A 54 -0.80 -0.36 -5.50
C PHE A 54 -0.89 1.16 -5.72
N PHE A 55 -0.96 1.95 -4.65
CA PHE A 55 -1.05 3.41 -4.76
C PHE A 55 0.22 4.04 -5.36
N ALA A 56 1.42 3.54 -5.01
CA ALA A 56 2.66 3.96 -5.66
C ALA A 56 2.65 3.62 -7.16
N GLY A 57 2.17 2.43 -7.52
CA GLY A 57 2.06 1.99 -8.91
C GLY A 57 1.10 2.84 -9.73
N VAL A 58 -0.04 3.24 -9.17
CA VAL A 58 -0.99 4.15 -9.81
C VAL A 58 -0.36 5.54 -9.97
N GLY A 59 0.23 6.11 -8.91
CA GLY A 59 0.84 7.43 -8.98
C GLY A 59 2.10 7.52 -9.87
N LEU A 60 2.81 6.41 -10.09
CA LEU A 60 3.93 6.32 -11.04
C LEU A 60 3.50 5.96 -12.48
N GLY A 61 2.21 5.72 -12.72
CA GLY A 61 1.69 5.34 -14.05
C GLY A 61 2.01 3.90 -14.47
N VAL A 62 2.43 3.04 -13.54
CA VAL A 62 2.69 1.61 -13.78
C VAL A 62 1.38 0.81 -13.78
N ILE A 63 0.44 1.21 -12.90
CA ILE A 63 -0.89 0.60 -12.79
C ILE A 63 -1.91 1.58 -13.37
N PRO A 64 -2.82 1.13 -14.25
CA PRO A 64 -3.82 2.02 -14.85
C PRO A 64 -4.80 2.53 -13.79
N TYR A 65 -5.13 3.82 -13.86
CA TYR A 65 -6.06 4.47 -12.93
C TYR A 65 -7.47 3.86 -12.96
N SER A 66 -7.90 3.28 -14.09
CA SER A 66 -9.18 2.57 -14.19
C SER A 66 -9.30 1.37 -13.23
N LEU A 67 -8.17 0.81 -12.81
CA LEU A 67 -8.12 -0.26 -11.81
C LEU A 67 -8.35 0.27 -10.39
N LEU A 68 -7.92 1.50 -10.11
CA LEU A 68 -8.24 2.23 -8.87
C LEU A 68 -9.75 2.49 -8.82
N GLU A 69 -10.31 3.06 -9.89
CA GLU A 69 -11.77 3.29 -10.01
C GLU A 69 -12.56 1.99 -9.85
N ALA A 70 -12.16 0.89 -10.51
CA ALA A 70 -12.88 -0.38 -10.38
C ALA A 70 -12.81 -1.03 -8.98
N LEU A 71 -11.81 -0.69 -8.16
CA LEU A 71 -11.63 -1.25 -6.81
C LEU A 71 -12.39 -0.49 -5.73
N PHE A 72 -12.71 0.79 -5.98
CA PHE A 72 -13.30 1.71 -5.00
C PHE A 72 -14.72 2.17 -5.38
N HIS A 73 -15.34 1.54 -6.37
CA HIS A 73 -16.62 1.95 -6.97
C HIS A 73 -17.65 0.83 -7.04
#